data_AF-A0A167HHA8-F1
#
_entry.id   AF-A0A167HHA8-F1
#
_cell.length_a   1.000
_cell.length_b   1.000
_cell.length_c   1.000
_cell.angle_alpha   90.00
_cell.angle_beta   90.00
_cell.angle_gamma   90.00
#
_symmetry.space_group_name_H-M   'P 1'
#
loop_
_entity.id
_entity.type
_entity.pdbx_description
1 polymer ?
#
loop_
_entity_poly.entity_id
_entity_poly.type
_entity_poly.pdbx_seq_one_letter_code
_entity_poly.pdbx_strand_id
1 'polypeptide(L)'
;MTAIYDAYKPLRNYLRQCTLETTLADTWQLSQHVANPAAMPAPVEAGKRPYSLDGQLFPWDLPAITREVLLHAQPRGGQKRLNSLAAVQTVVNSLRATGNEGSKLRLTGQDDVFNELLRMSHHQFPWQQGNIYGSLIRHLKIFGASSVAPILEKQTGLTAKEFFFLGFMLVLHLKRSFDINSAQDYSEFGIAQAKAIAFFSRLSMSIDDLRPLLAAQPVDATWDYGWNPLEATPLVALDPEHPNRLFCPVPDLLLRRFSTGLYYDLVKVSGFDNAFGSAFEAYVGEVLAVAYQDGPATVLKEAPYSVGLQAHHGPDWIVCDAGGNLVVECKTKRLTHAARQAGEDALRAEVDKIAGAVVQNYKNIGEAQQGLSSWKPNAHPIIPLVITFEDWFFLGPLLHELLEQSVRSQLLGAGLNDQLMEAMPYAVMSCREFELCIGAVREGGIAKFFQGKRKGEYLQWMWPEYLYHEYKGMNPINFQKAFQADWRKVIPEAAIPKNSAGDVSGA
;
A
#
# COMPACT_ATOMS: atom_id res chain seq x y z
N MET A 1 28.26 -14.53 20.33
CA MET A 1 27.84 -13.82 19.09
C MET A 1 26.67 -14.61 18.54
N THR A 2 25.54 -13.99 18.22
CA THR A 2 24.33 -14.72 17.80
C THR A 2 24.54 -15.31 16.39
N ALA A 3 23.98 -16.48 16.09
CA ALA A 3 24.10 -17.14 14.79
C ALA A 3 23.68 -16.22 13.61
N ILE A 4 22.66 -15.39 13.84
CA ILE A 4 22.22 -14.38 12.88
C ILE A 4 23.30 -13.33 12.58
N TYR A 5 24.04 -12.85 13.59
CA TYR A 5 25.10 -11.87 13.35
C TYR A 5 26.27 -12.50 12.59
N ASP A 6 26.55 -13.78 12.80
CA ASP A 6 27.54 -14.51 12.01
C ASP A 6 27.12 -14.64 10.54
N ALA A 7 25.84 -14.87 10.26
CA ALA A 7 25.27 -14.86 8.90
C ALA A 7 25.24 -13.45 8.26
N TYR A 8 25.17 -12.39 9.07
CA TYR A 8 25.16 -10.99 8.61
C TYR A 8 26.56 -10.46 8.22
N LYS A 9 27.63 -10.92 8.89
CA LYS A 9 29.00 -10.44 8.66
C LYS A 9 29.45 -10.44 7.19
N PRO A 10 29.18 -11.48 6.37
CA PRO A 10 29.55 -11.50 4.95
C PRO A 10 28.99 -10.31 4.17
N LEU A 11 27.71 -9.98 4.37
CA LEU A 11 27.05 -8.83 3.73
C LEU A 11 27.77 -7.53 4.08
N ARG A 12 27.93 -7.28 5.39
CA ARG A 12 28.60 -6.10 5.92
C ARG A 12 30.02 -5.95 5.36
N ASN A 13 30.81 -7.02 5.40
CA ASN A 13 32.21 -7.00 5.00
C ASN A 13 32.37 -6.80 3.49
N TYR A 14 31.45 -7.34 2.68
CA TYR A 14 31.42 -7.08 1.25
C TYR A 14 31.13 -5.61 0.95
N LEU A 15 30.06 -5.06 1.55
CA LEU A 15 29.63 -3.68 1.29
C LEU A 15 30.63 -2.63 1.76
N ARG A 16 31.40 -2.90 2.82
CA ARG A 16 32.53 -2.04 3.26
C ARG A 16 33.64 -1.86 2.23
N GLN A 17 33.69 -2.70 1.20
CA GLN A 17 34.64 -2.60 0.10
C GLN A 17 34.05 -1.84 -1.10
N CYS A 18 32.77 -1.47 -1.04
CA CYS A 18 32.06 -0.78 -2.12
C CYS A 18 32.20 0.74 -2.02
N THR A 19 32.26 1.42 -3.16
CA THR A 19 32.14 2.89 -3.23
C THR A 19 30.66 3.28 -3.22
N LEU A 20 30.26 4.17 -2.31
CA LEU A 20 28.87 4.52 -2.04
C LEU A 20 28.12 5.03 -3.28
N GLU A 21 28.58 6.13 -3.88
CA GLU A 21 27.87 6.77 -4.99
C GLU A 21 27.67 5.82 -6.19
N THR A 22 28.73 5.13 -6.62
CA THR A 22 28.65 4.18 -7.73
C THR A 22 27.77 2.97 -7.41
N THR A 23 27.74 2.52 -6.15
CA THR A 23 26.92 1.37 -5.74
C THR A 23 25.44 1.75 -5.63
N LEU A 24 25.13 2.98 -5.23
CA LEU A 24 23.75 3.50 -5.28
C LEU A 24 23.28 3.67 -6.72
N ALA A 25 24.15 4.13 -7.63
CA ALA A 25 23.84 4.17 -9.06
C ALA A 25 23.58 2.77 -9.63
N ASP A 26 24.41 1.78 -9.28
CA ASP A 26 24.18 0.37 -9.65
C ASP A 26 22.84 -0.13 -9.09
N THR A 27 22.52 0.19 -7.83
CA THR A 27 21.26 -0.20 -7.18
C THR A 27 20.04 0.43 -7.88
N TRP A 28 20.16 1.69 -8.30
CA TRP A 28 19.15 2.35 -9.13
C TRP A 28 18.95 1.62 -10.45
N GLN A 29 20.01 1.27 -11.18
CA GLN A 29 19.89 0.53 -12.43
C GLN A 29 19.22 -0.83 -12.24
N LEU A 30 19.61 -1.57 -11.20
CA LEU A 30 18.98 -2.84 -10.81
C LEU A 30 17.50 -2.64 -10.50
N SER A 31 17.14 -1.56 -9.78
CA SER A 31 15.74 -1.24 -9.47
C SER A 31 14.90 -1.00 -10.71
N GLN A 32 15.41 -0.24 -11.68
CA GLN A 32 14.69 0.05 -12.90
C GLN A 32 14.48 -1.22 -13.74
N HIS A 33 15.51 -2.07 -13.84
CA HIS A 33 15.40 -3.33 -14.57
C HIS A 33 14.40 -4.29 -13.92
N VAL A 34 14.48 -4.49 -12.60
CA VAL A 34 13.60 -5.42 -11.89
C VAL A 34 12.14 -4.95 -11.89
N ALA A 35 11.88 -3.64 -11.81
CA ALA A 35 10.54 -3.09 -11.86
C ALA A 35 9.91 -3.13 -13.27
N ASN A 36 10.71 -3.06 -14.33
CA ASN A 36 10.21 -3.09 -15.71
C ASN A 36 11.23 -3.74 -16.68
N PRO A 37 11.38 -5.07 -16.64
CA PRO A 37 12.41 -5.77 -17.42
C PRO A 37 12.17 -5.68 -18.93
N ALA A 38 10.93 -5.39 -19.37
CA ALA A 38 10.58 -5.22 -20.78
C ALA A 38 11.00 -3.85 -21.34
N ALA A 39 11.05 -2.80 -20.50
CA ALA A 39 11.39 -1.45 -20.94
C ALA A 39 12.83 -1.04 -20.63
N MET A 40 13.51 -1.75 -19.73
CA MET A 40 14.86 -1.42 -19.27
C MET A 40 15.86 -2.49 -19.71
N PRO A 41 17.02 -2.11 -20.28
CA PRO A 41 18.01 -3.07 -20.74
C PRO A 41 18.47 -3.96 -19.58
N ALA A 42 18.74 -5.23 -19.90
CA ALA A 42 19.35 -6.15 -18.95
C ALA A 42 20.68 -5.57 -18.44
N PRO A 43 21.02 -5.74 -17.15
CA PRO A 43 22.28 -5.26 -16.60
C PRO A 43 23.48 -5.86 -17.35
N VAL A 44 24.51 -5.04 -17.52
CA VAL A 44 25.73 -5.40 -18.25
C VAL A 44 26.95 -5.05 -17.42
N GLU A 45 27.82 -6.03 -17.20
CA GLU A 45 29.18 -5.77 -16.72
C GLU A 45 30.04 -5.31 -17.89
N ALA A 46 30.88 -4.29 -17.69
CA ALA A 46 31.74 -3.74 -18.74
C ALA A 46 32.54 -4.84 -19.46
N GLY A 47 32.42 -4.90 -20.79
CA GLY A 47 33.10 -5.90 -21.63
C GLY A 47 32.49 -7.31 -21.59
N LYS A 48 31.34 -7.51 -20.93
CA LYS A 48 30.62 -8.79 -20.88
C LYS A 48 29.25 -8.70 -21.54
N ARG A 49 28.62 -9.87 -21.74
CA ARG A 49 27.23 -9.96 -22.21
C ARG A 49 26.27 -9.55 -21.08
N PRO A 50 25.06 -9.05 -21.43
CA PRO A 50 24.01 -8.85 -20.44
C PRO A 50 23.70 -10.13 -19.67
N TYR A 51 23.34 -9.99 -18.40
CA TYR A 51 22.97 -11.12 -17.54
C TYR A 51 21.52 -11.00 -17.05
N SER A 52 20.87 -12.14 -16.84
CA SER A 52 19.51 -12.19 -16.27
C SER A 52 19.56 -12.11 -14.74
N LEU A 53 18.56 -11.44 -14.18
CA LEU A 53 18.29 -11.36 -12.74
C LEU A 53 17.11 -12.26 -12.31
N ASP A 54 16.54 -13.04 -13.23
CA ASP A 54 15.34 -13.84 -12.98
C ASP A 54 15.61 -14.87 -11.87
N GLY A 55 14.78 -14.84 -10.82
CA GLY A 55 14.95 -15.66 -9.62
C GLY A 55 16.18 -15.30 -8.76
N GLN A 56 16.98 -14.33 -9.18
CA GLN A 56 18.18 -13.89 -8.46
C GLN A 56 17.89 -12.68 -7.59
N LEU A 57 17.23 -11.65 -8.14
CA LEU A 57 16.94 -10.39 -7.44
C LEU A 57 15.47 -10.04 -7.62
N PHE A 58 14.80 -9.68 -6.53
CA PHE A 58 13.40 -9.27 -6.54
C PHE A 58 13.22 -7.81 -6.09
N PRO A 59 12.11 -7.15 -6.44
CA PRO A 59 11.96 -5.73 -6.11
C PRO A 59 11.96 -5.45 -4.60
N TRP A 60 11.49 -6.39 -3.77
CA TRP A 60 11.51 -6.27 -2.31
C TRP A 60 12.90 -6.45 -1.68
N ASP A 61 13.89 -7.00 -2.40
CA ASP A 61 15.27 -7.11 -1.91
C ASP A 61 15.97 -5.73 -1.93
N LEU A 62 15.60 -4.86 -2.88
CA LEU A 62 16.30 -3.59 -3.16
C LEU A 62 16.29 -2.59 -2.01
N PRO A 63 15.19 -2.36 -1.27
CA PRO A 63 15.21 -1.48 -0.11
C PRO A 63 16.23 -1.94 0.93
N ALA A 64 16.28 -3.23 1.24
CA ALA A 64 17.20 -3.78 2.23
C ALA A 64 18.66 -3.70 1.73
N ILE A 65 18.93 -4.02 0.46
CA ILE A 65 20.25 -3.81 -0.15
C ILE A 65 20.67 -2.35 -0.03
N THR A 66 19.79 -1.42 -0.40
CA THR A 66 20.07 0.02 -0.35
C THR A 66 20.36 0.49 1.08
N ARG A 67 19.56 0.03 2.04
CA ARG A 67 19.74 0.31 3.47
C ARG A 67 21.16 -0.06 3.92
N GLU A 68 21.60 -1.28 3.58
CA GLU A 68 22.91 -1.76 3.97
C GLU A 68 24.06 -1.09 3.18
N VAL A 69 23.83 -0.71 1.92
CA VAL A 69 24.79 0.09 1.13
C VAL A 69 25.02 1.45 1.80
N LEU A 70 23.96 2.16 2.19
CA LEU A 70 24.06 3.45 2.86
C LEU A 70 24.78 3.36 4.21
N LEU A 71 24.54 2.26 4.94
CA LEU A 71 25.16 2.02 6.23
C LEU A 71 26.66 1.68 6.12
N HIS A 72 27.07 0.86 5.15
CA HIS A 72 28.42 0.26 5.14
C HIS A 72 29.37 0.73 4.04
N ALA A 73 28.85 1.19 2.89
CA ALA A 73 29.71 1.55 1.77
C ALA A 73 30.57 2.79 2.07
N GLN A 74 31.78 2.79 1.51
CA GLN A 74 32.74 3.87 1.73
C GLN A 74 32.35 5.10 0.91
N PRO A 75 32.41 6.32 1.47
CA PRO A 75 32.18 7.54 0.71
C PRO A 75 33.08 7.63 -0.53
N ARG A 76 34.35 7.21 -0.41
CA ARG A 76 35.35 7.19 -1.49
C ARG A 76 36.27 5.98 -1.34
N GLY A 77 36.93 5.58 -2.43
CA GLY A 77 38.05 4.61 -2.39
C GLY A 77 37.65 3.13 -2.25
N GLY A 78 36.37 2.79 -2.36
CA GLY A 78 35.94 1.39 -2.47
C GLY A 78 36.32 0.79 -3.82
N GLN A 79 36.72 -0.48 -3.81
CA GLN A 79 37.19 -1.22 -4.99
C GLN A 79 36.10 -2.09 -5.62
N LYS A 80 35.00 -2.33 -4.90
CA LYS A 80 33.86 -3.15 -5.35
C LYS A 80 32.63 -2.29 -5.66
N ARG A 81 31.67 -2.89 -6.34
CA ARG A 81 30.39 -2.29 -6.76
C ARG A 81 29.42 -3.38 -7.23
N LEU A 82 28.15 -3.05 -7.46
CA LEU A 82 27.07 -4.01 -7.77
C LEU A 82 26.77 -4.10 -9.27
N ASN A 83 27.82 -4.12 -10.09
CA ASN A 83 27.74 -4.06 -11.54
C ASN A 83 27.98 -5.41 -12.25
N SER A 84 27.92 -6.52 -11.51
CA SER A 84 28.09 -7.87 -12.05
C SER A 84 27.13 -8.84 -11.38
N LEU A 85 26.77 -9.92 -12.09
CA LEU A 85 25.91 -10.96 -11.53
C LEU A 85 26.51 -11.57 -10.25
N ALA A 86 27.82 -11.82 -10.23
CA ALA A 86 28.49 -12.37 -9.06
C ALA A 86 28.43 -11.44 -7.84
N ALA A 87 28.55 -10.13 -8.06
CA ALA A 87 28.40 -9.13 -6.99
C ALA A 87 26.97 -9.11 -6.44
N VAL A 88 25.98 -9.07 -7.32
CA VAL A 88 24.55 -9.11 -6.96
C VAL A 88 24.23 -10.37 -6.17
N GLN A 89 24.63 -11.55 -6.68
CA GLN A 89 24.43 -12.83 -6.01
C GLN A 89 25.11 -12.89 -4.63
N THR A 90 26.32 -12.35 -4.51
CA THR A 90 27.03 -12.30 -3.21
C THR A 90 26.21 -11.54 -2.17
N VAL A 91 25.69 -10.37 -2.54
CA VAL A 91 24.88 -9.54 -1.64
C VAL A 91 23.54 -10.19 -1.34
N VAL A 92 22.80 -10.62 -2.35
CA VAL A 92 21.48 -11.23 -2.16
C VAL A 92 21.55 -12.52 -1.35
N ASN A 93 22.53 -13.40 -1.63
CA ASN A 93 22.69 -14.63 -0.85
C ASN A 93 23.07 -14.35 0.59
N SER A 94 23.89 -13.33 0.86
CA SER A 94 24.23 -12.94 2.24
C SER A 94 23.02 -12.37 2.98
N LEU A 95 22.19 -11.59 2.29
CA LEU A 95 20.93 -11.07 2.83
C LEU A 95 19.97 -12.22 3.17
N ARG A 96 19.72 -13.14 2.23
CA ARG A 96 18.87 -14.33 2.45
C ARG A 96 19.43 -15.24 3.54
N ALA A 97 20.73 -15.41 3.65
CA ALA A 97 21.36 -16.19 4.71
C ALA A 97 21.08 -15.57 6.09
N THR A 98 21.18 -14.25 6.21
CA THR A 98 20.83 -13.53 7.45
C THR A 98 19.37 -13.74 7.80
N GLY A 99 18.48 -13.59 6.82
CA GLY A 99 17.05 -13.76 7.04
C GLY A 99 16.63 -15.18 7.39
N ASN A 100 17.23 -16.18 6.75
CA ASN A 100 17.00 -17.58 7.08
C ASN A 100 17.37 -17.91 8.53
N GLU A 101 18.45 -17.34 9.07
CA GLU A 101 18.76 -17.48 10.50
C GLU A 101 17.71 -16.79 11.38
N GLY A 102 17.20 -15.63 10.97
CA GLY A 102 16.08 -14.97 11.64
C GLY A 102 14.81 -15.82 11.65
N SER A 103 14.42 -16.40 10.51
CA SER A 103 13.24 -17.27 10.39
C SER A 103 13.38 -18.54 11.23
N LYS A 104 14.57 -19.18 11.28
CA LYS A 104 14.82 -20.34 12.16
C LYS A 104 14.53 -20.01 13.63
N LEU A 105 14.96 -18.84 14.10
CA LEU A 105 14.72 -18.40 15.47
C LEU A 105 13.23 -18.15 15.76
N ARG A 106 12.46 -17.63 14.79
CA ARG A 106 11.01 -17.43 14.93
C ARG A 106 10.22 -18.73 14.92
N LEU A 107 10.47 -19.59 13.94
CA LEU A 107 9.72 -20.84 13.71
C LEU A 107 9.98 -21.92 14.77
N THR A 108 11.07 -21.80 15.53
CA THR A 108 11.34 -22.66 16.70
C THR A 108 10.78 -22.07 18.00
N GLY A 109 10.26 -20.84 17.95
CA GLY A 109 9.65 -20.11 19.06
C GLY A 109 8.13 -20.28 19.11
N GLN A 110 7.44 -19.17 19.39
CA GLN A 110 5.97 -19.12 19.48
C GLN A 110 5.26 -18.91 18.13
N ASP A 111 6.01 -18.53 17.08
CA ASP A 111 5.44 -18.24 15.77
C ASP A 111 5.29 -19.54 14.95
N ASP A 112 4.13 -19.74 14.33
CA ASP A 112 3.91 -20.80 13.36
C ASP A 112 4.23 -20.35 11.91
N VAL A 113 4.06 -21.26 10.95
CA VAL A 113 4.29 -20.98 9.53
C VAL A 113 3.38 -19.88 8.98
N PHE A 114 2.17 -19.71 9.54
CA PHE A 114 1.21 -18.71 9.06
C PHE A 114 1.56 -17.31 9.54
N ASN A 115 2.17 -17.18 10.72
CA ASN A 115 2.73 -15.91 11.18
C ASN A 115 3.88 -15.45 10.26
N GLU A 116 4.77 -16.36 9.87
CA GLU A 116 5.83 -16.04 8.91
C GLU A 116 5.26 -15.68 7.53
N LEU A 117 4.23 -16.41 7.07
CA LEU A 117 3.55 -16.11 5.82
C LEU A 117 2.95 -14.70 5.83
N LEU A 118 2.30 -14.27 6.92
CA LEU A 118 1.74 -12.93 7.05
C LEU A 118 2.83 -11.84 6.96
N ARG A 119 3.96 -12.04 7.67
CA ARG A 119 5.12 -11.12 7.59
C ARG A 119 5.64 -11.02 6.16
N MET A 120 5.80 -12.16 5.48
CA MET A 120 6.22 -12.21 4.08
C MET A 120 5.22 -11.51 3.16
N SER A 121 3.91 -11.70 3.36
CA SER A 121 2.88 -11.02 2.57
C SER A 121 3.00 -9.50 2.69
N HIS A 122 3.13 -8.95 3.89
CA HIS A 122 3.32 -7.51 4.09
C HIS A 122 4.65 -6.98 3.54
N HIS A 123 5.69 -7.81 3.54
CA HIS A 123 7.01 -7.42 3.03
C HIS A 123 7.09 -7.46 1.50
N GLN A 124 6.52 -8.49 0.86
CA GLN A 124 6.74 -8.79 -0.56
C GLN A 124 5.58 -8.36 -1.46
N PHE A 125 4.33 -8.58 -1.04
CA PHE A 125 3.18 -8.39 -1.93
C PHE A 125 3.03 -6.93 -2.43
N PRO A 126 3.26 -5.88 -1.62
CA PRO A 126 3.20 -4.51 -2.13
C PRO A 126 4.10 -4.23 -3.35
N TRP A 127 5.13 -5.04 -3.55
CA TRP A 127 6.06 -4.95 -4.69
C TRP A 127 5.61 -5.77 -5.91
N GLN A 128 4.71 -6.73 -5.72
CA GLN A 128 4.23 -7.66 -6.75
C GLN A 128 2.90 -7.23 -7.38
N GLN A 129 2.16 -6.35 -6.72
CA GLN A 129 0.77 -6.04 -7.09
C GLN A 129 0.58 -5.30 -8.44
N GLY A 130 1.65 -4.80 -9.08
CA GLY A 130 1.67 -4.27 -10.46
C GLY A 130 0.85 -3.01 -10.76
N ASN A 131 -0.23 -2.72 -10.02
CA ASN A 131 -1.16 -1.62 -10.26
C ASN A 131 -0.86 -0.40 -9.38
N ILE A 132 0.30 0.22 -9.62
CA ILE A 132 0.68 1.44 -8.89
C ILE A 132 -0.25 2.62 -9.22
N TYR A 133 -0.78 2.67 -10.45
CA TYR A 133 -1.70 3.74 -10.87
C TYR A 133 -3.01 3.74 -10.07
N GLY A 134 -3.60 2.56 -9.82
CA GLY A 134 -4.79 2.41 -8.97
C GLY A 134 -4.56 2.94 -7.56
N SER A 135 -3.39 2.63 -6.97
CA SER A 135 -3.01 3.18 -5.67
C SER A 135 -2.84 4.70 -5.72
N LEU A 136 -2.12 5.22 -6.72
CA LEU A 136 -1.86 6.65 -6.87
C LEU A 136 -3.17 7.45 -7.02
N ILE A 137 -4.13 6.97 -7.81
CA ILE A 137 -5.39 7.68 -8.06
C ILE A 137 -6.27 7.68 -6.82
N ARG A 138 -6.33 6.55 -6.10
CA ARG A 138 -7.02 6.45 -4.82
C ARG A 138 -6.50 7.50 -3.83
N HIS A 139 -5.18 7.58 -3.67
CA HIS A 139 -4.57 8.54 -2.75
C HIS A 139 -4.77 9.98 -3.22
N LEU A 140 -4.68 10.25 -4.53
CA LEU A 140 -4.98 11.58 -5.07
C LEU A 140 -6.41 12.01 -4.73
N LYS A 141 -7.39 11.13 -4.95
CA LYS A 141 -8.80 11.44 -4.69
C LYS A 141 -9.08 11.67 -3.21
N ILE A 142 -8.49 10.86 -2.32
CA ILE A 142 -8.68 11.00 -0.87
C ILE A 142 -7.99 12.25 -0.34
N PHE A 143 -6.73 12.51 -0.69
CA PHE A 143 -6.02 13.70 -0.23
C PHE A 143 -6.50 14.99 -0.92
N GLY A 144 -7.08 14.88 -2.11
CA GLY A 144 -7.74 15.96 -2.83
C GLY A 144 -9.19 16.21 -2.40
N ALA A 145 -9.76 15.38 -1.52
CA ALA A 145 -11.11 15.57 -1.02
C ALA A 145 -11.21 16.86 -0.20
N SER A 146 -12.37 17.53 -0.27
CA SER A 146 -12.60 18.81 0.42
C SER A 146 -12.41 18.74 1.94
N SER A 147 -12.61 17.57 2.55
CA SER A 147 -12.37 17.34 3.97
C SER A 147 -10.88 17.28 4.33
N VAL A 148 -10.02 16.78 3.43
CA VAL A 148 -8.59 16.50 3.71
C VAL A 148 -7.67 17.56 3.12
N ALA A 149 -7.98 18.09 1.94
CA ALA A 149 -7.13 19.03 1.22
C ALA A 149 -6.72 20.26 2.05
N PRO A 150 -7.61 20.91 2.85
CA PRO A 150 -7.19 22.03 3.69
C PRO A 150 -6.20 21.64 4.80
N ILE A 151 -6.33 20.42 5.34
CA ILE A 151 -5.42 19.90 6.37
C ILE A 151 -4.05 19.65 5.75
N LEU A 152 -4.02 19.04 4.56
CA LEU A 152 -2.80 18.80 3.80
C LEU A 152 -2.09 20.11 3.46
N GLU A 153 -2.81 21.09 2.94
CA GLU A 153 -2.22 22.37 2.53
C GLU A 153 -1.64 23.12 3.73
N LYS A 154 -2.36 23.14 4.85
CA LYS A 154 -1.86 23.73 6.10
C LYS A 154 -0.59 23.03 6.61
N GLN A 155 -0.55 21.70 6.55
CA GLN A 155 0.57 20.93 7.10
C GLN A 155 1.80 20.91 6.19
N THR A 156 1.59 20.92 4.87
CA THR A 156 2.66 20.77 3.89
C THR A 156 3.12 22.09 3.29
N GLY A 157 2.22 23.07 3.16
CA GLY A 157 2.41 24.29 2.36
C GLY A 157 2.10 24.10 0.87
N LEU A 158 1.65 22.90 0.47
CA LEU A 158 1.31 22.55 -0.91
C LEU A 158 -0.15 22.12 -1.01
N THR A 159 -0.82 22.49 -2.09
CA THR A 159 -2.10 21.84 -2.42
C THR A 159 -1.87 20.38 -2.79
N ALA A 160 -2.91 19.54 -2.71
CA ALA A 160 -2.83 18.16 -3.19
C ALA A 160 -2.38 18.09 -4.67
N LYS A 161 -2.84 19.02 -5.50
CA LYS A 161 -2.41 19.14 -6.90
C LYS A 161 -0.90 19.37 -7.02
N GLU A 162 -0.36 20.36 -6.32
CA GLU A 162 1.08 20.67 -6.37
C GLU A 162 1.92 19.50 -5.83
N PHE A 163 1.50 18.89 -4.72
CA PHE A 163 2.21 17.78 -4.10
C PHE A 163 2.31 16.56 -5.02
N PHE A 164 1.18 16.13 -5.59
CA PHE A 164 1.17 15.00 -6.52
C PHE A 164 1.91 15.35 -7.82
N PHE A 165 1.73 16.56 -8.38
CA PHE A 165 2.44 16.97 -9.60
C PHE A 165 3.96 16.91 -9.44
N LEU A 166 4.52 17.46 -8.35
CA LEU A 166 5.95 17.38 -8.07
C LEU A 166 6.41 15.93 -7.90
N GLY A 167 5.63 15.09 -7.22
CA GLY A 167 5.88 13.66 -7.11
C GLY A 167 5.98 12.95 -8.45
N PHE A 168 5.05 13.22 -9.37
CA PHE A 168 5.08 12.66 -10.72
C PHE A 168 6.27 13.12 -11.53
N MET A 169 6.53 14.44 -11.57
CA MET A 169 7.67 15.00 -12.27
C MET A 169 8.99 14.38 -11.79
N LEU A 170 9.12 14.25 -10.47
CA LEU A 170 10.28 13.66 -9.84
C LEU A 170 10.44 12.18 -10.22
N VAL A 171 9.37 11.37 -10.19
CA VAL A 171 9.45 9.97 -10.64
C VAL A 171 9.79 9.86 -12.11
N LEU A 172 9.19 10.67 -12.98
CA LEU A 172 9.49 10.64 -14.41
C LEU A 172 10.95 10.98 -14.69
N HIS A 173 11.50 11.96 -13.98
CA HIS A 173 12.93 12.28 -14.01
C HIS A 173 13.77 11.12 -13.51
N LEU A 174 13.43 10.56 -12.33
CA LEU A 174 14.20 9.52 -11.67
C LEU A 174 14.08 8.13 -12.30
N LYS A 175 13.18 7.95 -13.28
CA LYS A 175 13.21 6.78 -14.17
C LYS A 175 14.30 6.87 -15.24
N ARG A 176 14.88 8.05 -15.44
CA ARG A 176 15.90 8.33 -16.48
C ARG A 176 17.25 8.73 -15.89
N SER A 177 17.25 9.34 -14.70
CA SER A 177 18.46 9.66 -13.94
C SER A 177 18.37 9.07 -12.53
N PHE A 178 19.51 8.77 -11.93
CA PHE A 178 19.58 8.29 -10.54
C PHE A 178 19.67 9.43 -9.52
N ASP A 179 19.89 10.66 -9.99
CA ASP A 179 20.06 11.87 -9.19
C ASP A 179 19.19 13.03 -9.68
N ILE A 180 19.00 14.01 -8.81
CA ILE A 180 18.31 15.26 -9.10
C ILE A 180 18.91 16.43 -8.31
N ASN A 181 18.82 17.63 -8.87
CA ASN A 181 19.10 18.86 -8.15
C ASN A 181 17.78 19.44 -7.60
N SER A 182 17.62 19.47 -6.28
CA SER A 182 16.41 20.01 -5.62
C SER A 182 16.26 21.54 -5.71
N ALA A 183 17.29 22.25 -6.18
CA ALA A 183 17.26 23.69 -6.43
C ALA A 183 16.75 24.04 -7.86
N GLN A 184 16.23 23.07 -8.61
CA GLN A 184 15.58 23.32 -9.90
C GLN A 184 14.42 24.32 -9.77
N ASP A 185 14.24 25.15 -10.79
CA ASP A 185 13.12 26.09 -10.86
C ASP A 185 11.87 25.40 -11.42
N TYR A 186 10.76 25.53 -10.70
CA TYR A 186 9.43 25.02 -11.07
C TYR A 186 8.42 26.15 -11.34
N SER A 187 8.89 27.39 -11.47
CA SER A 187 8.06 28.57 -11.72
C SER A 187 7.26 28.49 -13.03
N GLU A 188 7.79 27.83 -14.06
CA GLU A 188 7.09 27.55 -15.32
C GLU A 188 5.80 26.74 -15.12
N PHE A 189 5.74 25.92 -14.07
CA PHE A 189 4.57 25.15 -13.68
C PHE A 189 3.68 25.85 -12.65
N GLY A 190 3.97 27.12 -12.33
CA GLY A 190 3.27 27.90 -11.31
C GLY A 190 3.65 27.53 -9.88
N ILE A 191 4.77 26.84 -9.66
CA ILE A 191 5.20 26.40 -8.33
C ILE A 191 6.30 27.33 -7.81
N ALA A 192 6.00 28.06 -6.73
CA ALA A 192 6.96 28.92 -6.07
C ALA A 192 8.14 28.11 -5.50
N GLN A 193 9.35 28.69 -5.56
CA GLN A 193 10.58 28.05 -5.07
C GLN A 193 10.45 27.56 -3.61
N ALA A 194 9.82 28.33 -2.73
CA ALA A 194 9.60 27.94 -1.34
C ALA A 194 8.76 26.66 -1.20
N LYS A 195 7.77 26.43 -2.09
CA LYS A 195 6.97 25.20 -2.11
C LYS A 195 7.78 24.01 -2.61
N ALA A 196 8.60 24.20 -3.64
CA ALA A 196 9.52 23.17 -4.13
C ALA A 196 10.51 22.75 -3.02
N ILE A 197 11.10 23.72 -2.32
CA ILE A 197 11.98 23.46 -1.16
C ILE A 197 11.24 22.66 -0.08
N ALA A 198 10.03 23.08 0.29
CA ALA A 198 9.21 22.38 1.29
C ALA A 198 8.83 20.95 0.86
N PHE A 199 8.68 20.69 -0.43
CA PHE A 199 8.46 19.36 -0.96
C PHE A 199 9.72 18.49 -0.85
N PHE A 200 10.87 18.96 -1.36
CA PHE A 200 12.11 18.18 -1.32
C PHE A 200 12.62 17.93 0.10
N SER A 201 12.46 18.90 1.02
CA SER A 201 12.89 18.74 2.41
C SER A 201 12.12 17.64 3.15
N ARG A 202 10.91 17.29 2.69
CA ARG A 202 10.10 16.18 3.27
C ARG A 202 10.48 14.80 2.75
N LEU A 203 11.19 14.76 1.63
CA LEU A 203 11.54 13.54 0.92
C LEU A 203 13.02 13.21 1.01
N SER A 204 13.83 14.11 1.58
CA SER A 204 15.28 14.00 1.61
C SER A 204 15.85 13.93 3.02
N MET A 205 16.99 13.25 3.13
CA MET A 205 17.80 13.19 4.35
C MET A 205 19.29 13.18 3.97
N SER A 206 20.15 13.78 4.79
CA SER A 206 21.59 13.69 4.60
C SER A 206 22.11 12.30 4.97
N ILE A 207 23.20 11.85 4.35
CA ILE A 207 23.84 10.58 4.73
C ILE A 207 24.33 10.59 6.18
N ASP A 208 24.73 11.76 6.69
CA ASP A 208 25.24 11.93 8.05
C ASP A 208 24.14 11.78 9.10
N ASP A 209 22.92 12.22 8.79
CA ASP A 209 21.74 11.99 9.65
C ASP A 209 21.19 10.57 9.50
N LEU A 210 21.28 10.00 8.30
CA LEU A 210 20.71 8.71 7.98
C LEU A 210 21.50 7.54 8.58
N ARG A 211 22.83 7.58 8.55
CA ARG A 211 23.68 6.47 9.05
C ARG A 211 23.48 6.14 10.53
N PRO A 212 23.38 7.11 11.46
CA PRO A 212 23.05 6.83 12.85
C PRO A 212 21.71 6.11 13.02
N LEU A 213 20.67 6.52 12.28
CA LEU A 213 19.36 5.86 12.30
C LEU A 213 19.44 4.40 11.84
N LEU A 214 20.24 4.15 10.79
CA LEU A 214 20.48 2.81 10.28
C LEU A 214 21.30 1.95 11.25
N ALA A 215 22.34 2.52 11.86
CA ALA A 215 23.21 1.82 12.80
C ALA A 215 22.51 1.45 14.11
N ALA A 216 21.45 2.19 14.49
CA ALA A 216 20.66 1.91 15.69
C ALA A 216 19.73 0.69 15.52
N GLN A 217 19.52 0.20 14.29
CA GLN A 217 18.66 -0.96 14.05
C GLN A 217 19.33 -2.26 14.55
N PRO A 218 18.61 -3.10 15.31
CA PRO A 218 19.18 -4.35 15.79
C PRO A 218 19.35 -5.37 14.66
N VAL A 219 20.41 -6.17 14.77
CA VAL A 219 20.60 -7.40 13.97
C VAL A 219 20.08 -8.58 14.79
N ASP A 220 18.75 -8.66 14.89
CA ASP A 220 18.01 -9.70 15.60
C ASP A 220 17.12 -10.50 14.65
N ALA A 221 16.35 -11.46 15.18
CA ALA A 221 15.50 -12.32 14.37
C ALA A 221 14.67 -11.54 13.34
N THR A 222 14.17 -10.35 13.66
CA THR A 222 13.28 -9.54 12.80
C THR A 222 14.00 -8.62 11.81
N TRP A 223 15.33 -8.72 11.68
CA TRP A 223 16.16 -7.82 10.88
C TRP A 223 15.68 -7.57 9.44
N ASP A 224 15.19 -8.61 8.73
CA ASP A 224 14.69 -8.48 7.34
C ASP A 224 13.45 -7.58 7.25
N TYR A 225 12.64 -7.58 8.30
CA TYR A 225 11.40 -6.82 8.34
C TYR A 225 11.61 -5.42 8.90
N GLY A 226 12.80 -5.13 9.44
CA GLY A 226 13.17 -3.86 10.06
C GLY A 226 12.78 -2.66 9.21
N TRP A 227 12.27 -1.61 9.85
CA TRP A 227 11.82 -0.41 9.13
C TRP A 227 12.97 0.22 8.33
N ASN A 228 12.72 0.55 7.06
CA ASN A 228 13.68 1.22 6.21
C ASN A 228 13.40 2.74 6.21
N PRO A 229 14.33 3.59 6.70
CA PRO A 229 14.12 5.04 6.72
C PRO A 229 13.89 5.66 5.34
N LEU A 230 14.33 5.00 4.26
CA LEU A 230 14.06 5.45 2.89
C LEU A 230 12.57 5.38 2.51
N GLU A 231 11.73 4.67 3.27
CA GLU A 231 10.27 4.75 3.11
C GLU A 231 9.74 6.15 3.50
N ALA A 232 10.41 6.85 4.41
CA ALA A 232 10.09 8.22 4.81
C ALA A 232 10.86 9.28 4.01
N THR A 233 12.14 9.02 3.71
CA THR A 233 13.00 9.96 2.95
C THR A 233 13.73 9.20 1.84
N PRO A 234 13.07 8.96 0.69
CA PRO A 234 13.62 8.16 -0.41
C PRO A 234 14.76 8.84 -1.18
N LEU A 235 14.99 10.14 -0.93
CA LEU A 235 16.08 10.91 -1.50
C LEU A 235 17.21 11.06 -0.47
N VAL A 236 18.45 10.87 -0.90
CA VAL A 236 19.62 10.99 -0.01
C VAL A 236 20.58 12.05 -0.52
N ALA A 237 20.98 12.99 0.34
CA ALA A 237 22.09 13.90 0.06
C ALA A 237 23.40 13.26 0.53
N LEU A 238 24.34 13.04 -0.39
CA LEU A 238 25.62 12.37 -0.07
C LEU A 238 26.77 13.34 0.19
N ASP A 239 26.69 14.56 -0.34
CA ASP A 239 27.74 15.57 -0.26
C ASP A 239 27.26 16.77 0.56
N PRO A 240 27.84 16.98 1.77
CA PRO A 240 27.50 18.13 2.61
C PRO A 240 27.76 19.49 1.95
N GLU A 241 28.71 19.57 1.00
CA GLU A 241 29.02 20.81 0.27
C GLU A 241 28.00 21.09 -0.84
N HIS A 242 27.28 20.05 -1.30
CA HIS A 242 26.26 20.14 -2.34
C HIS A 242 24.97 19.43 -1.89
N PRO A 243 24.32 19.88 -0.80
CA PRO A 243 23.20 19.18 -0.18
C PRO A 243 21.95 19.11 -1.08
N ASN A 244 21.90 19.97 -2.10
CA ASN A 244 20.85 19.98 -3.11
C ASN A 244 20.99 18.87 -4.17
N ARG A 245 22.15 18.20 -4.27
CA ARG A 245 22.34 17.02 -5.12
C ARG A 245 21.84 15.78 -4.39
N LEU A 246 20.66 15.33 -4.79
CA LEU A 246 19.95 14.23 -4.17
C LEU A 246 19.99 12.99 -5.05
N PHE A 247 20.09 11.82 -4.42
CA PHE A 247 20.11 10.51 -5.08
C PHE A 247 18.87 9.72 -4.71
N CYS A 248 18.25 9.04 -5.68
CA CYS A 248 17.12 8.15 -5.44
C CYS A 248 17.44 6.71 -5.89
N PRO A 249 18.02 5.88 -5.01
CA PRO A 249 18.46 4.54 -5.36
C PRO A 249 17.30 3.57 -5.67
N VAL A 250 16.09 3.82 -5.16
CA VAL A 250 14.91 2.97 -5.41
C VAL A 250 13.69 3.86 -5.69
N PRO A 251 13.43 4.23 -6.96
CA PRO A 251 12.32 5.13 -7.31
C PRO A 251 10.92 4.65 -6.90
N ASP A 252 10.72 3.34 -6.70
CA ASP A 252 9.45 2.81 -6.18
C ASP A 252 9.18 3.24 -4.73
N LEU A 253 10.22 3.49 -3.91
CA LEU A 253 10.04 4.06 -2.57
C LEU A 253 9.53 5.49 -2.66
N LEU A 254 9.98 6.27 -3.66
CA LEU A 254 9.45 7.60 -3.90
C LEU A 254 7.97 7.57 -4.28
N LEU A 255 7.58 6.67 -5.19
CA LEU A 255 6.18 6.48 -5.58
C LEU A 255 5.27 6.23 -4.36
N ARG A 256 5.73 5.38 -3.43
CA ARG A 256 5.01 5.11 -2.17
C ARG A 256 5.02 6.33 -1.25
N ARG A 257 6.14 7.03 -1.12
CA ARG A 257 6.30 8.14 -0.18
C ARG A 257 5.34 9.30 -0.45
N PHE A 258 5.15 9.71 -1.72
CA PHE A 258 4.22 10.81 -2.03
C PHE A 258 2.75 10.36 -2.15
N SER A 259 2.48 9.05 -2.07
CA SER A 259 1.12 8.50 -2.04
C SER A 259 0.78 7.94 -0.66
N THR A 260 1.07 6.67 -0.40
CA THR A 260 0.76 5.99 0.86
C THR A 260 1.46 6.62 2.06
N GLY A 261 2.66 7.15 1.85
CA GLY A 261 3.51 7.77 2.87
C GLY A 261 3.02 9.14 3.35
N LEU A 262 2.28 9.87 2.52
CA LEU A 262 1.72 11.19 2.87
C LEU A 262 0.76 11.11 4.08
N TYR A 263 0.12 9.96 4.30
CA TYR A 263 -0.66 9.70 5.50
C TYR A 263 0.13 9.97 6.79
N TYR A 264 1.41 9.59 6.84
CA TYR A 264 2.23 9.75 8.05
C TYR A 264 2.59 11.19 8.36
N ASP A 265 2.55 12.08 7.35
CA ASP A 265 2.71 13.52 7.55
C ASP A 265 1.48 14.15 8.23
N LEU A 266 0.32 13.50 8.10
CA LEU A 266 -1.00 14.04 8.49
C LEU A 266 -1.64 13.31 9.67
N VAL A 267 -1.28 12.05 9.95
CA VAL A 267 -1.95 11.19 10.96
C VAL A 267 -1.99 11.78 12.37
N LYS A 268 -1.04 12.66 12.72
CA LYS A 268 -0.98 13.33 14.02
C LYS A 268 -1.64 14.72 14.02
N VAL A 269 -2.15 15.18 12.88
CA VAL A 269 -2.81 16.48 12.75
C VAL A 269 -4.25 16.35 13.25
N SER A 270 -4.66 17.28 14.12
CA SER A 270 -6.01 17.28 14.69
C SER A 270 -7.09 17.31 13.62
N GLY A 271 -8.09 16.42 13.74
CA GLY A 271 -9.22 16.31 12.81
C GLY A 271 -8.94 15.53 11.53
N PHE A 272 -7.68 15.11 11.29
CA PHE A 272 -7.32 14.35 10.09
C PHE A 272 -7.98 12.97 10.04
N ASP A 273 -8.08 12.27 11.18
CA ASP A 273 -8.69 10.95 11.29
C ASP A 273 -10.13 10.91 10.76
N ASN A 274 -10.97 11.85 11.21
CA ASN A 274 -12.35 11.98 10.76
C ASN A 274 -12.43 12.40 9.29
N ALA A 275 -11.65 13.42 8.90
CA ALA A 275 -11.62 13.92 7.53
C ALA A 275 -11.19 12.85 6.52
N PHE A 276 -10.18 12.06 6.88
CA PHE A 276 -9.64 10.96 6.09
C PHE A 276 -10.62 9.78 6.01
N GLY A 277 -11.31 9.47 7.12
CA GLY A 277 -12.41 8.50 7.15
C GLY A 277 -13.52 8.85 6.15
N SER A 278 -14.06 10.06 6.23
CA SER A 278 -15.11 10.53 5.32
C SER A 278 -14.65 10.60 3.86
N ALA A 279 -13.38 10.97 3.60
CA ALA A 279 -12.83 10.98 2.25
C ALA A 279 -12.69 9.56 1.67
N PHE A 280 -12.30 8.58 2.50
CA PHE A 280 -12.23 7.19 2.08
C PHE A 280 -13.62 6.60 1.80
N GLU A 281 -14.59 6.88 2.67
CA GLU A 281 -15.99 6.51 2.48
C GLU A 281 -16.54 7.07 1.15
N ALA A 282 -16.29 8.35 0.87
CA ALA A 282 -16.69 8.98 -0.38
C ALA A 282 -16.03 8.32 -1.61
N TYR A 283 -14.73 7.98 -1.51
CA TYR A 283 -14.02 7.27 -2.57
C TYR A 283 -14.64 5.90 -2.88
N VAL A 284 -14.99 5.11 -1.86
CA VAL A 284 -15.69 3.83 -2.05
C VAL A 284 -17.03 4.04 -2.77
N GLY A 285 -17.75 5.11 -2.44
CA GLY A 285 -18.95 5.53 -3.17
C GLY A 285 -18.72 5.78 -4.66
N GLU A 286 -17.62 6.45 -5.00
CA GLU A 286 -17.26 6.67 -6.41
C GLU A 286 -16.92 5.36 -7.14
N VAL A 287 -16.23 4.43 -6.47
CA VAL A 287 -15.95 3.09 -7.00
C VAL A 287 -17.25 2.34 -7.28
N LEU A 288 -18.21 2.38 -6.34
CA LEU A 288 -19.53 1.79 -6.51
C LEU A 288 -20.32 2.45 -7.65
N ALA A 289 -20.30 3.78 -7.73
CA ALA A 289 -21.00 4.52 -8.77
C ALA A 289 -20.48 4.17 -10.17
N VAL A 290 -19.16 4.05 -10.33
CA VAL A 290 -18.55 3.59 -11.59
C VAL A 290 -18.91 2.13 -11.88
N ALA A 291 -18.87 1.26 -10.87
CA ALA A 291 -19.16 -0.16 -11.07
C ALA A 291 -20.61 -0.42 -11.52
N TYR A 292 -21.57 0.36 -10.99
CA TYR A 292 -22.99 0.18 -11.21
C TYR A 292 -23.65 1.28 -12.05
N GLN A 293 -22.89 2.13 -12.75
CA GLN A 293 -23.42 3.25 -13.54
C GLN A 293 -24.55 2.84 -14.50
N ASP A 294 -24.42 1.66 -15.12
CA ASP A 294 -25.41 1.08 -16.05
C ASP A 294 -25.94 -0.27 -15.54
N GLY A 295 -25.77 -0.56 -14.25
CA GLY A 295 -26.12 -1.85 -13.65
C GLY A 295 -27.56 -1.90 -13.13
N PRO A 296 -28.16 -3.09 -13.01
CA PRO A 296 -29.51 -3.25 -12.46
C PRO A 296 -29.58 -3.08 -10.93
N ALA A 297 -28.44 -2.88 -10.27
CA ALA A 297 -28.37 -2.76 -8.82
C ALA A 297 -28.67 -1.33 -8.37
N THR A 298 -29.27 -1.20 -7.20
CA THR A 298 -29.45 0.09 -6.52
C THR A 298 -28.29 0.32 -5.57
N VAL A 299 -27.61 1.46 -5.70
CA VAL A 299 -26.55 1.90 -4.79
C VAL A 299 -27.11 3.03 -3.92
N LEU A 300 -27.01 2.89 -2.60
CA LEU A 300 -27.54 3.82 -1.61
C LEU A 300 -26.44 4.25 -0.64
N LYS A 301 -26.43 5.54 -0.29
CA LYS A 301 -25.74 6.06 0.89
C LYS A 301 -26.76 6.20 2.01
N GLU A 302 -26.50 5.64 3.19
CA GLU A 302 -27.44 5.78 4.31
C GLU A 302 -27.47 7.24 4.79
N ALA A 303 -28.68 7.73 5.06
CA ALA A 303 -28.87 9.02 5.71
C ALA A 303 -28.79 8.86 7.23
N PRO A 304 -28.13 9.76 7.97
CA PRO A 304 -28.16 9.73 9.43
C PRO A 304 -29.60 9.79 9.97
N TYR A 305 -29.87 9.03 11.03
CA TYR A 305 -31.17 8.91 11.68
C TYR A 305 -31.03 8.98 13.21
N SER A 306 -32.16 8.94 13.93
CA SER A 306 -32.17 9.00 15.39
C SER A 306 -32.93 7.83 15.98
N VAL A 307 -32.30 7.15 16.94
CA VAL A 307 -32.93 6.12 17.77
C VAL A 307 -33.04 6.69 19.17
N GLY A 308 -34.24 7.18 19.51
CA GLY A 308 -34.44 7.98 20.73
C GLY A 308 -33.68 9.31 20.66
N LEU A 309 -32.75 9.53 21.59
CA LEU A 309 -31.91 10.74 21.65
C LEU A 309 -30.53 10.57 20.99
N GLN A 310 -30.20 9.36 20.55
CA GLN A 310 -28.90 9.06 19.95
C GLN A 310 -28.96 9.29 18.43
N ALA A 311 -27.94 9.94 17.88
CA ALA A 311 -27.75 10.07 16.44
C ALA A 311 -26.98 8.85 15.92
N HIS A 312 -27.51 8.24 14.86
CA HIS A 312 -26.96 7.06 14.21
C HIS A 312 -26.66 7.42 12.76
N HIS A 313 -25.56 6.89 12.22
CA HIS A 313 -25.17 7.12 10.83
C HIS A 313 -25.59 5.96 9.90
N GLY A 314 -25.79 4.77 10.47
CA GLY A 314 -26.02 3.55 9.70
C GLY A 314 -24.77 3.08 8.96
N PRO A 315 -24.92 2.17 7.97
CA PRO A 315 -23.81 1.71 7.15
C PRO A 315 -23.40 2.77 6.13
N ASP A 316 -22.13 2.75 5.72
CA ASP A 316 -21.59 3.76 4.79
C ASP A 316 -22.22 3.68 3.40
N TRP A 317 -22.36 2.45 2.87
CA TRP A 317 -22.97 2.20 1.56
C TRP A 317 -23.78 0.92 1.58
N ILE A 318 -24.82 0.87 0.75
CA ILE A 318 -25.63 -0.31 0.52
C ILE A 318 -25.76 -0.53 -0.97
N VAL A 319 -25.60 -1.78 -1.42
CA VAL A 319 -25.85 -2.20 -2.80
C VAL A 319 -26.88 -3.31 -2.80
N CYS A 320 -27.98 -3.12 -3.54
CA CYS A 320 -29.04 -4.12 -3.68
C CYS A 320 -29.12 -4.56 -5.13
N ASP A 321 -28.90 -5.84 -5.42
CA ASP A 321 -29.18 -6.45 -6.73
C ASP A 321 -30.32 -7.48 -6.62
N ALA A 322 -30.62 -8.19 -7.71
CA ALA A 322 -31.68 -9.21 -7.75
C ALA A 322 -31.36 -10.47 -6.93
N GLY A 323 -30.12 -10.62 -6.44
CA GLY A 323 -29.64 -11.79 -5.72
C GLY A 323 -29.26 -11.55 -4.27
N GLY A 324 -28.98 -10.31 -3.86
CA GLY A 324 -28.51 -10.00 -2.51
C GLY A 324 -28.38 -8.51 -2.19
N ASN A 325 -28.11 -8.23 -0.91
CA ASN A 325 -27.82 -6.92 -0.37
C ASN A 325 -26.40 -6.92 0.19
N LEU A 326 -25.55 -6.02 -0.29
CA LEU A 326 -24.21 -5.79 0.25
C LEU A 326 -24.27 -4.55 1.16
N VAL A 327 -23.95 -4.71 2.44
CA VAL A 327 -23.99 -3.62 3.42
C VAL A 327 -22.55 -3.31 3.83
N VAL A 328 -22.07 -2.14 3.46
CA VAL A 328 -20.64 -1.79 3.45
C VAL A 328 -20.29 -0.87 4.61
N GLU A 329 -19.21 -1.21 5.30
CA GLU A 329 -18.57 -0.41 6.35
C GLU A 329 -17.10 -0.16 5.96
N CYS A 330 -16.68 1.09 5.92
CA CYS A 330 -15.34 1.52 5.51
C CYS A 330 -14.46 1.76 6.75
N LYS A 331 -13.21 1.27 6.70
CA LYS A 331 -12.22 1.48 7.76
C LYS A 331 -10.86 1.90 7.20
N THR A 332 -10.37 3.04 7.66
CA THR A 332 -9.04 3.57 7.30
C THR A 332 -7.90 2.99 8.14
N LYS A 333 -8.20 1.99 8.99
CA LYS A 333 -7.23 1.44 9.93
C LYS A 333 -6.09 0.71 9.21
N ARG A 334 -4.86 1.03 9.63
CA ARG A 334 -3.62 0.38 9.20
C ARG A 334 -3.11 -0.54 10.30
N LEU A 335 -2.62 -1.71 9.91
CA LEU A 335 -1.76 -2.53 10.78
C LEU A 335 -0.52 -1.73 11.17
N THR A 336 -0.21 -1.73 12.46
CA THR A 336 1.02 -1.10 12.95
C THR A 336 2.24 -1.87 12.46
N HIS A 337 3.40 -1.21 12.39
CA HIS A 337 4.65 -1.89 12.07
C HIS A 337 4.93 -3.03 13.05
N ALA A 338 4.65 -2.81 14.34
CA ALA A 338 4.67 -3.86 15.36
C ALA A 338 3.73 -5.03 14.98
N ALA A 339 2.47 -4.81 14.62
CA ALA A 339 1.57 -5.92 14.25
C ALA A 339 2.00 -6.67 12.97
N ARG A 340 2.73 -6.02 12.05
CA ARG A 340 3.31 -6.67 10.86
C ARG A 340 4.58 -7.48 11.18
N GLN A 341 5.21 -7.22 12.33
CA GLN A 341 6.52 -7.75 12.73
C GLN A 341 6.52 -8.55 14.06
N ALA A 342 5.47 -8.47 14.86
CA ALA A 342 5.44 -9.01 16.21
C ALA A 342 4.56 -10.26 16.26
N GLY A 343 4.60 -10.95 17.40
CA GLY A 343 3.79 -12.13 17.66
C GLY A 343 2.30 -11.82 17.85
N GLU A 344 1.55 -12.88 18.15
CA GLU A 344 0.09 -12.96 18.13
C GLU A 344 -0.65 -11.81 18.85
N ASP A 345 -0.15 -11.30 19.98
CA ASP A 345 -0.85 -10.30 20.79
C ASP A 345 -1.04 -8.95 20.07
N ALA A 346 0.01 -8.44 19.43
CA ALA A 346 -0.06 -7.17 18.69
C ALA A 346 -0.98 -7.30 17.47
N LEU A 347 -0.99 -8.47 16.84
CA LEU A 347 -1.88 -8.78 15.73
C LEU A 347 -3.33 -8.84 16.20
N ARG A 348 -3.61 -9.55 17.30
CA ARG A 348 -4.94 -9.69 17.89
C ARG A 348 -5.57 -8.34 18.22
N ALA A 349 -4.81 -7.44 18.85
CA ALA A 349 -5.29 -6.09 19.17
C ALA A 349 -5.65 -5.25 17.93
N GLU A 350 -5.03 -5.49 16.77
CA GLU A 350 -5.42 -4.85 15.52
C GLU A 350 -6.63 -5.54 14.87
N VAL A 351 -6.69 -6.88 14.90
CA VAL A 351 -7.84 -7.67 14.41
C VAL A 351 -9.12 -7.31 15.17
N ASP A 352 -9.04 -7.06 16.48
CA ASP A 352 -10.18 -6.65 17.31
C ASP A 352 -10.87 -5.39 16.80
N LYS A 353 -10.14 -4.49 16.13
CA LYS A 353 -10.70 -3.26 15.54
C LYS A 353 -11.52 -3.57 14.29
N ILE A 354 -11.09 -4.55 13.51
CA ILE A 354 -11.85 -5.03 12.34
C ILE A 354 -13.10 -5.78 12.81
N ALA A 355 -12.99 -6.62 13.84
CA ALA A 355 -14.13 -7.27 14.46
C ALA A 355 -15.16 -6.25 14.98
N GLY A 356 -14.71 -5.17 15.60
CA GLY A 356 -15.61 -4.08 16.02
C GLY A 356 -16.37 -3.44 14.86
N ALA A 357 -15.74 -3.29 13.69
CA ALA A 357 -16.40 -2.82 12.47
C ALA A 357 -17.47 -3.81 11.96
N VAL A 358 -17.17 -5.12 12.00
CA VAL A 358 -18.13 -6.17 11.64
C VAL A 358 -19.34 -6.14 12.58
N VAL A 359 -19.12 -6.05 13.90
CA VAL A 359 -20.18 -5.95 14.90
C VAL A 359 -21.01 -4.68 14.72
N GLN A 360 -20.37 -3.55 14.42
CA GLN A 360 -21.09 -2.31 14.11
C GLN A 360 -21.99 -2.48 12.89
N ASN A 361 -21.51 -3.15 11.84
CA ASN A 361 -22.30 -3.42 10.65
C ASN A 361 -23.51 -4.32 10.96
N TYR A 362 -23.34 -5.37 11.78
CA TYR A 362 -24.47 -6.18 12.26
C TYR A 362 -25.51 -5.36 13.04
N LYS A 363 -25.09 -4.42 13.89
CA LYS A 363 -26.01 -3.51 14.61
C LYS A 363 -26.81 -2.65 13.64
N ASN A 364 -26.12 -2.03 12.67
CA ASN A 364 -26.75 -1.21 11.64
C ASN A 364 -27.81 -2.01 10.84
N ILE A 365 -27.51 -3.26 10.50
CA ILE A 365 -28.46 -4.15 9.81
C ILE A 365 -29.64 -4.51 10.71
N GLY A 366 -29.40 -4.78 12.00
CA GLY A 366 -30.45 -5.04 12.98
C GLY A 366 -31.41 -3.86 13.15
N GLU A 367 -30.89 -2.63 13.18
CA GLU A 367 -31.68 -1.38 13.22
C GLU A 367 -32.51 -1.22 11.93
N ALA A 368 -31.93 -1.54 10.77
CA ALA A 368 -32.65 -1.52 9.49
C ALA A 368 -33.78 -2.55 9.42
N GLN A 369 -33.56 -3.77 9.95
CA GLN A 369 -34.59 -4.80 10.04
C GLN A 369 -35.74 -4.42 10.98
N GLN A 370 -35.48 -3.57 11.98
CA GLN A 370 -36.50 -2.99 12.86
C GLN A 370 -37.21 -1.78 12.25
N GLY A 371 -36.79 -1.33 11.05
CA GLY A 371 -37.35 -0.16 10.36
C GLY A 371 -36.92 1.18 10.96
N LEU A 372 -35.77 1.22 11.65
CA LEU A 372 -35.23 2.44 12.28
C LEU A 372 -34.39 3.29 11.31
N SER A 373 -33.79 2.67 10.29
CA SER A 373 -33.02 3.36 9.24
C SER A 373 -33.87 3.69 8.01
N SER A 374 -33.30 4.47 7.07
CA SER A 374 -33.95 4.80 5.81
C SER A 374 -33.93 3.63 4.82
N TRP A 375 -32.86 2.83 4.81
CA TRP A 375 -32.85 1.57 4.07
C TRP A 375 -33.75 0.53 4.74
N LYS A 376 -34.53 -0.16 3.91
CA LYS A 376 -35.37 -1.28 4.33
C LYS A 376 -34.88 -2.55 3.63
N PRO A 377 -34.37 -3.54 4.39
CA PRO A 377 -33.93 -4.80 3.81
C PRO A 377 -35.06 -5.48 3.02
N ASN A 378 -34.72 -6.03 1.87
CA ASN A 378 -35.62 -6.89 1.09
C ASN A 378 -35.47 -8.36 1.52
N ALA A 379 -36.14 -9.29 0.83
CA ALA A 379 -36.10 -10.71 1.17
C ALA A 379 -34.81 -11.44 0.73
N HIS A 380 -33.89 -10.75 0.03
CA HIS A 380 -32.65 -11.35 -0.44
C HIS A 380 -31.58 -11.44 0.68
N PRO A 381 -30.63 -12.38 0.56
CA PRO A 381 -29.51 -12.49 1.50
C PRO A 381 -28.78 -11.18 1.73
N ILE A 382 -28.37 -10.91 2.96
CA ILE A 382 -27.57 -9.74 3.34
C ILE A 382 -26.14 -10.18 3.58
N ILE A 383 -25.17 -9.45 3.02
CA ILE A 383 -23.74 -9.67 3.19
C ILE A 383 -23.16 -8.41 3.85
N PRO A 384 -22.82 -8.46 5.15
CA PRO A 384 -22.04 -7.44 5.81
C PRO A 384 -20.62 -7.45 5.23
N LEU A 385 -20.17 -6.33 4.68
CA LEU A 385 -18.84 -6.17 4.12
C LEU A 385 -18.09 -5.06 4.87
N VAL A 386 -16.90 -5.38 5.37
CA VAL A 386 -15.95 -4.36 5.83
C VAL A 386 -14.90 -4.16 4.74
N ILE A 387 -14.80 -2.92 4.25
CA ILE A 387 -13.74 -2.50 3.32
C ILE A 387 -12.68 -1.75 4.09
N THR A 388 -11.46 -2.28 4.09
CA THR A 388 -10.30 -1.63 4.72
C THR A 388 -9.53 -0.80 3.69
N PHE A 389 -8.97 0.33 4.09
CA PHE A 389 -8.19 1.16 3.16
C PHE A 389 -6.90 0.47 2.69
N GLU A 390 -6.28 -0.32 3.57
CA GLU A 390 -5.02 -1.01 3.32
C GLU A 390 -5.19 -2.52 3.23
N ASP A 391 -4.23 -3.17 2.57
CA ASP A 391 -4.22 -4.62 2.47
C ASP A 391 -3.86 -5.26 3.81
N TRP A 392 -4.74 -6.13 4.31
CA TRP A 392 -4.51 -6.98 5.47
C TRP A 392 -4.03 -8.38 5.10
N PHE A 393 -4.06 -8.74 3.80
CA PHE A 393 -3.62 -10.03 3.28
C PHE A 393 -4.22 -11.22 4.04
N PHE A 394 -5.54 -11.32 4.04
CA PHE A 394 -6.27 -12.48 4.57
C PHE A 394 -5.93 -13.73 3.73
N LEU A 395 -4.84 -14.39 4.10
CA LEU A 395 -4.27 -15.57 3.46
C LEU A 395 -4.04 -16.66 4.51
N GLY A 396 -4.62 -17.83 4.29
CA GLY A 396 -4.53 -18.95 5.24
C GLY A 396 -5.37 -18.73 6.51
N PRO A 397 -5.35 -19.71 7.43
CA PRO A 397 -6.28 -19.74 8.56
C PRO A 397 -6.05 -18.65 9.61
N LEU A 398 -4.81 -18.21 9.85
CA LEU A 398 -4.44 -17.37 11.00
C LEU A 398 -5.34 -16.14 11.20
N LEU A 399 -5.41 -15.25 10.20
CA LEU A 399 -6.22 -14.03 10.31
C LEU A 399 -7.73 -14.31 10.30
N HIS A 400 -8.17 -15.35 9.58
CA HIS A 400 -9.57 -15.73 9.54
C HIS A 400 -10.06 -16.23 10.90
N GLU A 401 -9.30 -17.11 11.55
CA GLU A 401 -9.64 -17.68 12.86
C GLU A 401 -9.56 -16.62 13.96
N LEU A 402 -8.51 -15.77 13.95
CA LEU A 402 -8.40 -14.66 14.89
C LEU A 402 -9.58 -13.70 14.77
N LEU A 403 -9.97 -13.36 13.53
CA LEU A 403 -11.10 -12.47 13.28
C LEU A 403 -12.42 -13.13 13.70
N GLU A 404 -12.64 -14.39 13.36
CA GLU A 404 -13.86 -15.12 13.73
C GLU A 404 -14.05 -15.17 15.25
N GLN A 405 -13.00 -15.52 15.98
CA GLN A 405 -13.02 -15.54 17.45
C GLN A 405 -13.31 -14.16 18.03
N SER A 406 -12.67 -13.12 17.49
CA SER A 406 -12.88 -11.75 17.95
C SER A 406 -14.30 -11.24 17.67
N VAL A 407 -14.84 -11.50 16.47
CA VAL A 407 -16.23 -11.14 16.13
C VAL A 407 -17.21 -11.85 17.05
N ARG A 408 -17.05 -13.16 17.26
CA ARG A 408 -17.92 -13.95 18.16
C ARG A 408 -17.90 -13.38 19.58
N SER A 409 -16.71 -13.11 20.12
CA SER A 409 -16.55 -12.52 21.45
C SER A 409 -17.24 -11.16 21.57
N GLN A 410 -17.07 -10.28 20.56
CA GLN A 410 -17.65 -8.94 20.58
C GLN A 410 -19.16 -8.93 20.33
N LEU A 411 -19.71 -9.87 19.55
CA LEU A 411 -21.16 -10.05 19.41
C LEU A 411 -21.80 -10.40 20.77
N LEU A 412 -21.26 -11.41 21.46
CA LEU A 412 -21.73 -11.83 22.77
C LEU A 412 -21.61 -10.69 23.80
N GLY A 413 -20.49 -9.97 23.79
CA GLY A 413 -20.26 -8.80 24.65
C GLY A 413 -21.24 -7.65 24.36
N ALA A 414 -21.72 -7.52 23.12
CA ALA A 414 -22.73 -6.55 22.73
C ALA A 414 -24.18 -7.04 22.95
N GLY A 415 -24.38 -8.25 23.51
CA GLY A 415 -25.70 -8.84 23.70
C GLY A 415 -26.39 -9.29 22.41
N LEU A 416 -25.62 -9.47 21.32
CA LEU A 416 -26.12 -9.96 20.03
C LEU A 416 -25.96 -11.48 19.93
N ASN A 417 -26.80 -12.12 19.12
CA ASN A 417 -26.73 -13.55 18.85
C ASN A 417 -25.50 -13.85 17.98
N ASP A 418 -24.65 -14.78 18.40
CA ASP A 418 -23.48 -15.18 17.62
C ASP A 418 -23.83 -15.96 16.36
N GLN A 419 -25.03 -16.56 16.30
CA GLN A 419 -25.59 -17.22 15.10
C GLN A 419 -25.77 -16.26 13.91
N LEU A 420 -25.63 -14.94 14.11
CA LEU A 420 -25.61 -13.96 13.03
C LEU A 420 -24.48 -14.24 12.03
N MET A 421 -23.36 -14.81 12.48
CA MET A 421 -22.22 -15.11 11.62
C MET A 421 -22.52 -16.23 10.61
N GLU A 422 -23.39 -17.16 10.99
CA GLU A 422 -23.83 -18.28 10.17
C GLU A 422 -25.05 -17.90 9.31
N ALA A 423 -26.01 -17.18 9.87
CA ALA A 423 -27.21 -16.72 9.16
C ALA A 423 -26.90 -15.60 8.15
N MET A 424 -25.95 -14.74 8.47
CA MET A 424 -25.56 -13.58 7.69
C MET A 424 -24.02 -13.45 7.63
N PRO A 425 -23.36 -14.34 6.87
CA PRO A 425 -21.91 -14.31 6.61
C PRO A 425 -21.30 -12.95 6.33
N TYR A 426 -20.42 -12.45 7.21
CA TYR A 426 -19.62 -11.25 6.90
C TYR A 426 -18.46 -11.55 5.96
N ALA A 427 -17.95 -10.50 5.33
CA ALA A 427 -16.73 -10.48 4.52
C ALA A 427 -15.85 -9.28 4.89
N VAL A 428 -14.53 -9.43 4.73
CA VAL A 428 -13.55 -8.35 4.88
C VAL A 428 -12.64 -8.36 3.66
N MET A 429 -12.43 -7.20 3.04
CA MET A 429 -11.48 -7.04 1.95
C MET A 429 -10.83 -5.66 2.00
N SER A 430 -9.68 -5.49 1.36
CA SER A 430 -9.10 -4.17 1.17
C SER A 430 -9.81 -3.42 0.04
N CYS A 431 -9.64 -2.10 -0.01
CA CYS A 431 -10.14 -1.26 -1.09
C CYS A 431 -9.55 -1.67 -2.44
N ARG A 432 -8.30 -2.14 -2.46
CA ARG A 432 -7.67 -2.67 -3.68
C ARG A 432 -8.37 -3.96 -4.13
N GLU A 433 -8.61 -4.88 -3.21
CA GLU A 433 -9.32 -6.13 -3.51
C GLU A 433 -10.75 -5.84 -3.99
N PHE A 434 -11.42 -4.87 -3.37
CA PHE A 434 -12.74 -4.42 -3.79
C PHE A 434 -12.74 -3.86 -5.22
N GLU A 435 -11.80 -2.98 -5.57
CA GLU A 435 -11.63 -2.48 -6.93
C GLU A 435 -11.40 -3.62 -7.95
N LEU A 436 -10.68 -4.67 -7.57
CA LEU A 436 -10.45 -5.83 -8.45
C LEU A 436 -11.71 -6.69 -8.60
N CYS A 437 -12.47 -6.89 -7.52
CA CYS A 437 -13.56 -7.85 -7.46
C CYS A 437 -14.94 -7.27 -7.82
N ILE A 438 -15.17 -5.96 -7.69
CA ILE A 438 -16.52 -5.38 -7.78
C ILE A 438 -17.19 -5.58 -9.14
N GLY A 439 -16.40 -5.68 -10.22
CA GLY A 439 -16.94 -6.04 -11.52
C GLY A 439 -17.49 -7.47 -11.56
N ALA A 440 -16.80 -8.43 -10.92
CA ALA A 440 -17.29 -9.81 -10.82
C ALA A 440 -18.51 -9.92 -9.91
N VAL A 441 -18.56 -9.11 -8.85
CA VAL A 441 -19.75 -8.98 -8.00
C VAL A 441 -20.95 -8.48 -8.83
N ARG A 442 -20.75 -7.45 -9.66
CA ARG A 442 -21.78 -6.91 -10.55
C ARG A 442 -22.28 -7.95 -11.56
N GLU A 443 -21.38 -8.70 -12.19
CA GLU A 443 -21.74 -9.67 -13.24
C GLU A 443 -22.28 -10.99 -12.69
N GLY A 444 -21.72 -11.45 -11.58
CA GLY A 444 -22.08 -12.72 -10.93
C GLY A 444 -23.26 -12.62 -9.97
N GLY A 445 -23.56 -11.42 -9.46
CA GLY A 445 -24.52 -11.17 -8.41
C GLY A 445 -23.90 -11.30 -7.01
N ILE A 446 -24.32 -10.42 -6.09
CA ILE A 446 -23.77 -10.28 -4.73
C ILE A 446 -23.75 -11.64 -4.00
N ALA A 447 -24.91 -12.28 -3.84
CA ALA A 447 -24.99 -13.51 -3.05
C ALA A 447 -24.13 -14.63 -3.63
N LYS A 448 -24.14 -14.82 -4.96
CA LYS A 448 -23.36 -15.86 -5.64
C LYS A 448 -21.85 -15.67 -5.41
N PHE A 449 -21.36 -14.43 -5.55
CA PHE A 449 -19.95 -14.12 -5.38
C PHE A 449 -19.47 -14.41 -3.96
N PHE A 450 -20.14 -13.85 -2.95
CA PHE A 450 -19.72 -13.98 -1.56
C PHE A 450 -19.94 -15.38 -0.99
N GLN A 451 -21.03 -16.06 -1.34
CA GLN A 451 -21.24 -17.45 -0.94
C GLN A 451 -20.25 -18.39 -1.63
N GLY A 452 -19.88 -18.10 -2.88
CA GLY A 452 -18.86 -18.83 -3.61
C GLY A 452 -17.51 -18.80 -2.90
N LYS A 453 -17.09 -17.63 -2.39
CA LYS A 453 -15.85 -17.48 -1.60
C LYS A 453 -15.82 -18.38 -0.36
N ARG A 454 -16.97 -18.72 0.22
CA ARG A 454 -17.05 -19.54 1.45
C ARG A 454 -17.03 -21.06 1.18
N LYS A 455 -16.90 -21.50 -0.08
CA LYS A 455 -16.87 -22.93 -0.42
C LYS A 455 -15.47 -23.51 -0.26
N GLY A 456 -15.35 -24.55 0.57
CA GLY A 456 -14.12 -25.32 0.70
C GLY A 456 -12.91 -24.45 1.06
N GLU A 457 -11.81 -24.63 0.34
CA GLU A 457 -10.55 -23.90 0.58
C GLU A 457 -10.61 -22.42 0.18
N TYR A 458 -11.57 -22.00 -0.64
CA TYR A 458 -11.67 -20.60 -1.08
C TYR A 458 -11.82 -19.64 0.08
N LEU A 459 -12.34 -20.07 1.23
CA LEU A 459 -12.46 -19.20 2.40
C LEU A 459 -11.10 -18.62 2.81
N GLN A 460 -10.03 -19.42 2.69
CA GLN A 460 -8.67 -19.08 3.11
C GLN A 460 -7.84 -18.40 1.99
N TRP A 461 -8.39 -18.31 0.78
CA TRP A 461 -7.72 -17.64 -0.33
C TRP A 461 -7.89 -16.13 -0.21
N MET A 462 -6.90 -15.36 -0.66
CA MET A 462 -7.10 -13.94 -0.87
C MET A 462 -8.13 -13.71 -2.00
N TRP A 463 -8.76 -12.53 -2.01
CA TRP A 463 -9.82 -12.22 -2.97
C TRP A 463 -9.37 -12.24 -4.44
N PRO A 464 -8.18 -11.72 -4.81
CA PRO A 464 -7.69 -11.78 -6.19
C PRO A 464 -7.49 -13.22 -6.71
N GLU A 465 -7.07 -14.14 -5.86
CA GLU A 465 -6.84 -15.56 -6.17
C GLU A 465 -8.18 -16.26 -6.40
N TYR A 466 -9.15 -16.02 -5.53
CA TYR A 466 -10.53 -16.49 -5.72
C TYR A 466 -11.12 -15.96 -7.03
N LEU A 467 -10.97 -14.66 -7.30
CA LEU A 467 -11.43 -14.03 -8.53
C LEU A 467 -10.78 -14.68 -9.77
N TYR A 468 -9.45 -14.84 -9.75
CA TYR A 468 -8.71 -15.44 -10.86
C TYR A 468 -9.16 -16.86 -11.17
N HIS A 469 -9.54 -17.64 -10.14
CA HIS A 469 -9.94 -19.02 -10.31
C HIS A 469 -11.39 -19.20 -10.74
N GLU A 470 -12.34 -18.52 -10.08
CA GLU A 470 -13.77 -18.72 -10.29
C GLU A 470 -14.36 -17.84 -11.40
N TYR A 471 -13.72 -16.71 -11.70
CA TYR A 471 -14.20 -15.73 -12.68
C TYR A 471 -13.18 -15.55 -13.81
N LYS A 472 -12.65 -16.67 -14.32
CA LYS A 472 -11.68 -16.70 -15.43
C LYS A 472 -12.22 -15.96 -16.66
N GLY A 473 -11.39 -15.11 -17.24
CA GLY A 473 -11.72 -14.34 -18.45
C GLY A 473 -12.61 -13.13 -18.19
N MET A 474 -12.97 -12.86 -16.93
CA MET A 474 -13.67 -11.65 -16.56
C MET A 474 -12.73 -10.45 -16.64
N ASN A 475 -13.17 -9.37 -17.30
CA ASN A 475 -12.38 -8.15 -17.42
C ASN A 475 -12.64 -7.26 -16.20
N PRO A 476 -11.64 -6.98 -15.36
CA PRO A 476 -11.83 -6.09 -14.23
C PRO A 476 -12.23 -4.70 -14.72
N ILE A 477 -13.00 -3.98 -13.91
CA ILE A 477 -13.33 -2.58 -14.21
C ILE A 477 -12.03 -1.78 -14.26
N ASN A 478 -11.83 -1.06 -15.36
CA ASN A 478 -10.65 -0.24 -15.54
C ASN A 478 -10.83 1.11 -14.83
N PHE A 479 -10.63 1.12 -13.51
CA PHE A 479 -10.70 2.33 -12.69
C PHE A 479 -9.66 3.39 -13.07
N GLN A 480 -8.52 2.98 -13.63
CA GLN A 480 -7.54 3.93 -14.17
C GLN A 480 -8.15 4.74 -15.32
N LYS A 481 -8.88 4.10 -16.23
CA LYS A 481 -9.60 4.77 -17.32
C LYS A 481 -10.76 5.60 -16.77
N ALA A 482 -11.56 5.04 -15.85
CA ALA A 482 -12.72 5.73 -15.28
C ALA A 482 -12.33 7.04 -14.56
N PHE A 483 -11.19 7.04 -13.86
CA PHE A 483 -10.70 8.20 -13.11
C PHE A 483 -9.60 8.98 -13.84
N GLN A 484 -9.43 8.78 -15.16
CA GLN A 484 -8.38 9.46 -15.93
C GLN A 484 -8.53 10.99 -15.93
N ALA A 485 -9.77 11.49 -15.87
CA ALA A 485 -10.03 12.93 -15.82
C ALA A 485 -9.45 13.59 -14.56
N ASP A 486 -9.43 12.88 -13.43
CA ASP A 486 -8.86 13.40 -12.18
C ASP A 486 -7.34 13.55 -12.27
N TRP A 487 -6.67 12.67 -13.00
CA TRP A 487 -5.25 12.83 -13.28
C TRP A 487 -4.94 14.09 -14.06
N ARG A 488 -5.75 14.42 -15.07
CA ARG A 488 -5.57 15.63 -15.88
C ARG A 488 -5.69 16.89 -15.03
N LYS A 489 -6.50 16.88 -13.96
CA LYS A 489 -6.64 18.03 -13.05
C LYS A 489 -5.33 18.35 -12.32
N VAL A 490 -4.45 17.36 -12.10
CA VAL A 490 -3.18 17.54 -11.38
C VAL A 490 -2.10 18.16 -12.26
N ILE A 491 -2.15 17.93 -13.58
CA ILE A 491 -1.15 18.45 -14.51
C ILE A 491 -1.45 19.96 -14.76
N PRO A 492 -0.50 20.88 -14.53
CA PRO A 492 -0.63 22.28 -14.92
C PRO A 492 -0.80 22.40 -16.44
N GLU A 493 -1.57 23.38 -16.91
CA GLU A 493 -1.80 23.60 -18.35
C GLU A 493 -0.48 23.75 -19.13
N ALA A 494 0.52 24.41 -18.53
CA ALA A 494 1.85 24.57 -19.11
C ALA A 494 2.57 23.23 -19.38
N ALA A 495 2.23 22.16 -18.64
CA ALA A 495 2.81 20.83 -18.79
C ALA A 495 2.03 19.93 -19.76
N ILE A 496 0.87 20.37 -20.28
CA ILE A 496 0.07 19.59 -21.23
C ILE A 496 0.66 19.78 -22.64
N PRO A 497 1.03 18.71 -23.36
CA PRO A 497 1.54 18.83 -24.72
C PRO A 497 0.53 19.53 -25.63
N LYS A 498 0.95 20.61 -26.32
CA LYS A 498 0.09 21.43 -27.20
C LYS A 498 -0.63 20.65 -28.31
N ASN A 499 -0.19 19.43 -28.62
CA ASN A 499 -0.78 18.56 -29.64
C ASN A 499 -1.83 17.56 -29.09
N SER A 500 -2.15 17.58 -27.79
CA SER A 500 -3.11 16.64 -27.19
C SER A 500 -4.58 17.10 -27.25
N ALA A 501 -4.86 18.24 -27.89
CA ALA A 501 -6.21 18.75 -28.13
C ALA A 501 -6.90 18.15 -29.37
N GLY A 502 -6.25 17.23 -30.10
CA GLY A 502 -6.74 16.66 -31.35
C GLY A 502 -6.83 15.14 -31.33
N ASP A 503 -7.56 14.56 -30.38
CA ASP A 503 -8.08 13.20 -30.53
C ASP A 503 -9.35 13.03 -29.68
N VAL A 504 -10.42 13.64 -30.17
CA VAL A 504 -11.81 13.37 -29.75
C VAL A 504 -12.63 13.13 -31.02
N SER A 505 -12.35 12.02 -31.69
CA SER A 505 -13.33 11.31 -32.53
C SER A 505 -12.74 9.99 -33.05
N GLY A 506 -13.18 8.87 -32.48
CA GLY A 506 -13.21 7.57 -33.17
C GLY A 506 -12.14 6.56 -32.77
N ALA A 507 -12.49 5.65 -31.85
CA ALA A 507 -12.49 4.18 -32.00
C ALA A 507 -12.78 3.51 -30.65
#